data_AF-A0A5S5ANR2-F1
#
_entry.id   AF-A0A5S5ANR2-F1
#
_cell.length_a   1.000
_cell.length_b   1.000
_cell.length_c   1.000
_cell.angle_alpha   90.00
_cell.angle_beta   90.00
_cell.angle_gamma   90.00
#
_symmetry.space_group_name_H-M   'P 1'
#
loop_
_entity.id
_entity.type
_entity.pdbx_description
1 polymer ?
#
loop_
_entity_poly.entity_id
_entity_poly.type
_entity_poly.pdbx_seq_one_letter_code
_entity_poly.pdbx_strand_id
1 'polypeptide(L)'
;MQRNTVMQGVRGAEQGQALVLVMLVLMVVVILGSATVTLTASHRQTAARQRNRLQAYYAADAGVERALVIIKQNPSGFWSRFPLMVPYAGGSIERVTVEEIPGGPGTGVKITSVGAFNNARRTLVVRARVYTSGGPSELLKGVSLLPEDRDYIQKLNGSVILSSASVKSRPVFYINGNLQINGSAAINGFDIYASGYIDTKGSMSLYDCDVQENYSDIPPFPELDEEWYRDQAVKTNQYYSDEDGKKNYTKSFSQTDYSGVYFVEGNGEISGTYGGNAVIVATGDIEVTSSLTAENPGSDLLVLISLNPDGGVKVNGSASVDALIITSGALRVHGSARIYGGIIARILDINGRAAIICDPDLIDSRPELIGLAFGGGSSPTGIKIESWSEQ
;
A
#
# COMPACT_ATOMS: atom_id res chain seq x y z
N MET A 1 49.89 103.84 31.63
CA MET A 1 49.00 103.86 30.46
C MET A 1 49.31 102.67 29.57
N GLN A 2 48.63 101.54 29.75
CA GLN A 2 48.60 100.41 28.80
C GLN A 2 47.69 99.32 29.38
N ARG A 3 46.56 99.05 28.70
CA ARG A 3 45.79 97.79 28.63
C ARG A 3 44.32 98.10 28.38
N ASN A 4 43.83 97.79 27.17
CA ASN A 4 42.75 96.84 26.94
C ASN A 4 42.23 96.95 25.51
N THR A 5 42.81 96.14 24.62
CA THR A 5 42.26 95.86 23.29
C THR A 5 42.42 94.36 23.03
N VAL A 6 41.70 93.53 23.79
CA VAL A 6 41.65 92.07 23.59
C VAL A 6 40.20 91.59 23.82
N MET A 7 39.27 91.95 22.93
CA MET A 7 37.93 91.33 22.87
C MET A 7 37.28 91.47 21.48
N GLN A 8 37.98 91.11 20.40
CA GLN A 8 37.37 90.95 19.07
C GLN A 8 37.82 89.70 18.30
N GLY A 9 38.55 88.75 18.93
CA GLY A 9 39.09 87.58 18.24
C GLY A 9 38.24 86.30 18.29
N VAL A 10 37.19 86.22 19.11
CA VAL A 10 36.57 84.91 19.44
C VAL A 10 35.27 84.62 18.68
N ARG A 11 34.61 85.60 18.05
CA ARG A 11 33.34 85.37 17.31
C ARG A 11 33.50 84.78 15.90
N GLY A 12 34.71 84.72 15.34
CA GLY A 12 34.96 84.12 14.03
C GLY A 12 35.29 82.62 14.05
N ALA A 13 35.60 82.05 15.22
CA ALA A 13 36.05 80.66 15.33
C ALA A 13 34.91 79.63 15.43
N GLU A 14 33.72 80.01 15.93
CA GLU A 14 32.59 79.08 16.07
C GLU A 14 31.80 78.87 14.76
N GLN A 15 31.82 79.82 13.83
CA GLN A 15 31.13 79.69 12.53
C GLN A 15 31.77 78.66 11.59
N GLY A 16 33.08 78.39 11.74
CA GLY A 16 33.77 77.34 10.99
C GLY A 16 33.48 75.93 11.52
N GLN A 17 33.31 75.77 12.84
CA GLN A 17 33.07 74.46 13.45
C GLN A 17 31.65 73.93 13.18
N ALA A 18 30.64 74.82 13.14
CA ALA A 18 29.27 74.44 12.79
C ALA A 18 29.17 73.88 11.36
N LEU A 19 29.90 74.46 10.40
CA LEU A 19 29.94 73.98 9.02
C LEU A 19 30.54 72.57 8.92
N VAL A 20 31.64 72.33 9.64
CA VAL A 20 32.30 71.01 9.68
C VAL A 20 31.38 69.95 10.29
N LEU A 21 30.68 70.27 11.37
CA LEU A 21 29.70 69.37 12.00
C LEU A 21 28.57 69.01 11.03
N VAL A 22 27.98 70.00 10.35
CA VAL A 22 26.90 69.79 9.37
C VAL A 22 27.39 68.93 8.20
N MET A 23 28.60 69.17 7.69
CA MET A 23 29.20 68.33 6.65
C MET A 23 29.40 66.89 7.11
N LEU A 24 29.88 66.68 8.34
CA LEU A 24 30.08 65.34 8.90
C LEU A 24 28.74 64.61 9.06
N VAL A 25 27.72 65.28 9.60
CA VAL A 25 26.36 64.72 9.72
C VAL A 25 25.78 64.39 8.34
N LEU A 26 25.91 65.29 7.36
CA LEU A 26 25.46 65.03 5.99
C LEU A 26 26.19 63.84 5.38
N MET A 27 27.50 63.71 5.58
CA MET A 27 28.27 62.58 5.10
C MET A 27 27.76 61.26 5.69
N VAL A 28 27.49 61.23 7.00
CA VAL A 28 26.90 60.06 7.68
C VAL A 28 25.52 59.73 7.13
N VAL A 29 24.65 60.74 6.94
CA VAL A 29 23.30 60.55 6.37
C VAL A 29 23.37 60.02 4.94
N VAL A 30 24.29 60.49 4.11
CA VAL A 30 24.49 60.00 2.74
C VAL A 30 24.96 58.55 2.75
N ILE A 31 25.91 58.19 3.62
CA ILE A 31 26.39 56.82 3.77
C ILE A 31 25.25 55.89 4.18
N LEU A 32 24.49 56.25 5.24
CA LEU A 32 23.34 55.47 5.70
C LEU A 32 22.23 55.37 4.65
N GLY A 33 21.95 56.47 3.94
CA GLY A 33 20.98 56.50 2.85
C GLY A 33 21.38 55.55 1.72
N SER A 34 22.65 55.58 1.31
CA SER A 34 23.17 54.67 0.28
C SER A 34 23.08 53.20 0.70
N ALA A 35 23.48 52.87 1.94
CA ALA A 35 23.41 51.52 2.48
C ALA A 35 21.98 50.98 2.54
N THR A 36 21.01 51.83 2.93
CA THR A 36 19.59 51.47 3.01
C THR A 36 19.01 51.16 1.62
N VAL A 37 19.36 51.95 0.60
CA VAL A 37 18.92 51.70 -0.79
C VAL A 37 19.50 50.39 -1.31
N THR A 38 20.79 50.14 -1.09
CA THR A 38 21.44 48.87 -1.48
C THR A 38 20.81 47.67 -0.78
N LEU A 39 20.52 47.77 0.53
CA LEU A 39 19.88 46.71 1.29
C LEU A 39 18.45 46.44 0.78
N THR A 40 17.68 47.49 0.50
CA THR A 40 16.31 47.37 -0.03
C THR A 40 16.30 46.72 -1.42
N ALA A 41 17.21 47.13 -2.30
CA ALA A 41 17.37 46.53 -3.62
C ALA A 41 17.74 45.04 -3.51
N SER A 42 18.65 44.70 -2.59
CA SER A 42 19.05 43.31 -2.30
C SER A 42 17.88 42.47 -1.78
N HIS A 43 17.08 43.00 -0.84
CA HIS A 43 15.89 42.32 -0.34
C HIS A 43 14.85 42.09 -1.44
N ARG A 44 14.61 43.09 -2.30
CA ARG A 44 13.67 42.94 -3.43
C ARG A 44 14.13 41.86 -4.40
N GLN A 45 15.43 41.81 -4.72
CA GLN A 45 15.97 40.78 -5.60
C GLN A 45 15.91 39.39 -4.95
N THR A 46 16.20 39.30 -3.66
CA THR A 46 16.11 38.05 -2.89
C THR A 46 14.67 37.54 -2.82
N ALA A 47 13.71 38.41 -2.54
CA ALA A 47 12.29 38.09 -2.52
C ALA A 47 11.80 37.62 -3.90
N ALA A 48 12.21 38.28 -4.98
CA ALA A 48 11.88 37.84 -6.34
C ALA A 48 12.48 36.46 -6.66
N ARG A 49 13.71 36.19 -6.25
CA ARG A 49 14.35 34.86 -6.41
C ARG A 49 13.66 33.79 -5.57
N GLN A 50 13.27 34.10 -4.34
CA GLN A 50 12.52 33.20 -3.47
C GLN A 50 11.16 32.86 -4.07
N ARG A 51 10.41 33.86 -4.55
CA ARG A 51 9.15 33.65 -5.26
C ARG A 51 9.32 32.72 -6.48
N ASN A 52 10.32 33.00 -7.33
CA ASN A 52 10.58 32.17 -8.51
C ASN A 52 10.94 30.73 -8.13
N ARG A 53 11.77 30.53 -7.08
CA ARG A 53 12.11 29.19 -6.56
C ARG A 53 10.90 28.45 -6.03
N LEU A 54 10.01 29.13 -5.31
CA LEU A 54 8.79 28.54 -4.78
C LEU A 54 7.81 28.15 -5.91
N GLN A 55 7.69 28.98 -6.95
CA GLN A 55 6.88 28.63 -8.11
C GLN A 55 7.46 27.44 -8.90
N ALA A 56 8.78 27.38 -9.06
CA ALA A 56 9.45 26.22 -9.65
C ALA A 56 9.25 24.94 -8.80
N TYR A 57 9.27 25.05 -7.47
CA TYR A 57 8.96 23.94 -6.56
C TYR A 57 7.54 23.42 -6.77
N TYR A 58 6.52 24.30 -6.78
CA TYR A 58 5.13 23.88 -7.00
C TYR A 58 4.89 23.30 -8.39
N ALA A 59 5.62 23.77 -9.40
CA ALA A 59 5.59 23.13 -10.72
C ALA A 59 6.17 21.71 -10.67
N ALA A 60 7.27 21.48 -9.94
CA ALA A 60 7.83 20.15 -9.74
C ALA A 60 6.86 19.23 -8.99
N ASP A 61 6.24 19.74 -7.93
CA ASP A 61 5.23 19.05 -7.10
C ASP A 61 4.03 18.59 -7.93
N ALA A 62 3.45 19.50 -8.73
CA ALA A 62 2.38 19.16 -9.67
C ALA A 62 2.78 18.10 -10.70
N GLY A 63 4.06 18.05 -11.09
CA GLY A 63 4.59 16.99 -11.96
C GLY A 63 4.61 15.61 -11.29
N VAL A 64 4.95 15.54 -10.00
CA VAL A 64 4.88 14.32 -9.20
C VAL A 64 3.42 13.85 -9.07
N GLU A 65 2.52 14.74 -8.63
CA GLU A 65 1.10 14.42 -8.46
C GLU A 65 0.47 13.89 -9.75
N ARG A 66 0.79 14.52 -10.88
CA ARG A 66 0.33 14.06 -12.18
C ARG A 66 0.88 12.69 -12.56
N ALA A 67 2.14 12.41 -12.21
CA ALA A 67 2.72 11.09 -12.44
C ALA A 67 2.00 10.02 -11.60
N LEU A 68 1.73 10.30 -10.33
CA LEU A 68 0.98 9.41 -9.44
C LEU A 68 -0.43 9.12 -9.96
N VAL A 69 -1.13 10.13 -10.49
CA VAL A 69 -2.46 9.95 -11.12
C VAL A 69 -2.36 9.06 -12.37
N ILE A 70 -1.35 9.27 -13.23
CA ILE A 70 -1.15 8.45 -14.43
C ILE A 70 -0.88 6.99 -14.06
N ILE A 71 -0.02 6.78 -13.07
CA ILE A 71 0.30 5.46 -12.52
C ILE A 71 -0.97 4.79 -11.96
N LYS A 72 -1.77 5.53 -11.18
CA LYS A 72 -3.03 5.04 -10.61
C LYS A 72 -4.05 4.65 -11.69
N GLN A 73 -4.06 5.34 -12.83
CA GLN A 73 -4.99 5.05 -13.94
C GLN A 73 -4.55 3.89 -14.83
N ASN A 74 -3.24 3.62 -14.93
CA ASN A 74 -2.71 2.53 -15.76
C ASN A 74 -1.48 1.89 -15.11
N PRO A 75 -1.68 1.05 -14.07
CA PRO A 75 -0.59 0.58 -13.23
C PRO A 75 0.39 -0.33 -13.98
N SER A 76 -0.08 -1.17 -14.91
CA SER A 76 0.78 -2.09 -15.66
C SER A 76 1.42 -1.47 -16.90
N GLY A 77 0.90 -0.33 -17.40
CA GLY A 77 1.30 0.25 -18.68
C GLY A 77 1.77 1.71 -18.66
N PHE A 78 1.96 2.32 -17.47
CA PHE A 78 2.26 3.75 -17.36
C PHE A 78 3.62 4.16 -17.95
N TRP A 79 4.57 3.23 -18.09
CA TRP A 79 5.94 3.50 -18.56
C TRP A 79 5.97 4.30 -19.87
N SER A 80 5.07 3.96 -20.81
CA SER A 80 4.97 4.59 -22.13
C SER A 80 4.52 6.07 -22.09
N ARG A 81 3.99 6.54 -20.96
CA ARG A 81 3.48 7.91 -20.80
C ARG A 81 4.54 8.90 -20.33
N PHE A 82 5.75 8.44 -20.04
CA PHE A 82 6.87 9.27 -19.59
C PHE A 82 7.99 9.28 -20.65
N PRO A 83 8.74 10.39 -20.81
CA PRO A 83 8.70 11.61 -19.99
C PRO A 83 7.52 12.54 -20.30
N LEU A 84 7.10 13.32 -19.30
CA LEU A 84 6.06 14.35 -19.45
C LEU A 84 6.67 15.75 -19.39
N MET A 85 6.15 16.63 -20.26
CA MET A 85 6.46 18.06 -20.25
C MET A 85 5.18 18.84 -20.50
N VAL A 86 4.78 19.69 -19.54
CA VAL A 86 3.49 20.39 -19.60
C VAL A 86 3.60 21.80 -18.99
N PRO A 87 3.03 22.84 -19.62
CA PRO A 87 2.89 24.15 -18.99
C PRO A 87 2.07 24.08 -17.70
N TYR A 88 2.46 24.85 -16.68
CA TYR A 88 1.76 24.86 -15.39
C TYR A 88 1.86 26.22 -14.69
N ALA A 89 0.71 26.85 -14.42
CA ALA A 89 0.57 28.08 -13.63
C ALA A 89 1.56 29.23 -14.01
N GLY A 90 1.83 29.41 -15.31
CA GLY A 90 2.77 30.42 -15.81
C GLY A 90 4.25 30.02 -15.82
N GLY A 91 4.58 28.81 -15.35
CA GLY A 91 5.85 28.12 -15.56
C GLY A 91 5.65 26.83 -16.35
N SER A 92 6.53 25.86 -16.13
CA SER A 92 6.43 24.54 -16.75
C SER A 92 6.89 23.41 -15.83
N ILE A 93 6.23 22.27 -15.98
CA ILE A 93 6.78 20.96 -15.65
C ILE A 93 7.77 20.65 -16.78
N GLU A 94 9.06 20.93 -16.57
CA GLU A 94 10.12 20.81 -17.57
C GLU A 94 10.36 19.35 -17.94
N ARG A 95 10.33 18.46 -16.94
CA ARG A 95 10.50 17.02 -17.15
C ARG A 95 9.99 16.20 -15.97
N VAL A 96 9.23 15.14 -16.26
CA VAL A 96 8.96 14.07 -15.28
C VAL A 96 9.45 12.75 -15.84
N THR A 97 10.30 12.04 -15.11
CA THR A 97 10.76 10.68 -15.44
C THR A 97 10.36 9.70 -14.35
N VAL A 98 10.15 8.45 -14.74
CA VAL A 98 9.85 7.35 -13.82
C VAL A 98 10.83 6.22 -14.11
N GLU A 99 11.54 5.77 -13.08
CA GLU A 99 12.49 4.65 -13.13
C GLU A 99 11.97 3.53 -12.24
N GLU A 100 12.17 2.27 -12.64
CA GLU A 100 11.87 1.11 -11.81
C GLU A 100 12.89 0.98 -10.68
N ILE A 101 12.40 0.73 -9.46
CA ILE A 101 13.22 0.33 -8.32
C ILE A 101 13.02 -1.18 -8.16
N PRO A 102 14.05 -2.00 -8.40
CA PRO A 102 13.94 -3.45 -8.23
C PRO A 102 13.76 -3.80 -6.74
N GLY A 103 12.93 -4.82 -6.48
CA GLY A 103 12.79 -5.45 -5.17
C GLY A 103 11.54 -5.04 -4.37
N GLY A 104 11.06 -6.00 -3.58
CA GLY A 104 9.85 -5.93 -2.77
C GLY A 104 8.55 -6.13 -3.58
N PRO A 105 7.42 -6.38 -2.90
CA PRO A 105 6.11 -6.52 -3.53
C PRO A 105 5.67 -5.28 -4.31
N GLY A 106 4.98 -5.51 -5.42
CA GLY A 106 4.56 -4.45 -6.36
C GLY A 106 5.71 -3.89 -7.20
N THR A 107 5.41 -2.88 -8.00
CA THR A 107 6.37 -2.14 -8.82
C THR A 107 6.88 -0.93 -8.04
N GLY A 108 8.13 -1.00 -7.57
CA GLY A 108 8.83 0.16 -7.02
C GLY A 108 9.09 1.20 -8.12
N VAL A 109 8.75 2.47 -7.87
CA VAL A 109 8.95 3.56 -8.83
C VAL A 109 9.67 4.74 -8.18
N LYS A 110 10.64 5.28 -8.91
CA LYS A 110 11.31 6.54 -8.59
C LYS A 110 10.85 7.60 -9.58
N ILE A 111 10.04 8.54 -9.09
CA ILE A 111 9.53 9.67 -9.86
C ILE A 111 10.48 10.85 -9.66
N THR A 112 11.04 11.37 -10.73
CA THR A 112 11.87 12.58 -10.72
C THR A 112 11.17 13.67 -11.52
N SER A 113 10.80 14.77 -10.87
CA SER A 113 10.08 15.90 -11.48
C SER A 113 10.89 17.18 -11.40
N VAL A 114 11.06 17.86 -12.53
CA VAL A 114 11.76 19.15 -12.64
C VAL A 114 10.76 20.22 -13.00
N GLY A 115 10.57 21.19 -12.11
CA GLY A 115 9.74 22.37 -12.33
C GLY A 115 10.60 23.59 -12.65
N ALA A 116 10.13 24.41 -13.59
CA ALA A 116 10.81 25.62 -14.04
C ALA A 116 9.89 26.84 -14.01
N PHE A 117 10.41 27.95 -13.50
CA PHE A 117 9.73 29.26 -13.54
C PHE A 117 10.77 30.37 -13.68
N ASN A 118 10.70 31.14 -14.78
CA ASN A 118 11.75 32.08 -15.20
C ASN A 118 13.14 31.38 -15.21
N ASN A 119 14.09 31.91 -14.44
CA ASN A 119 15.46 31.36 -14.32
C ASN A 119 15.62 30.40 -13.12
N ALA A 120 14.53 30.06 -12.43
CA ALA A 120 14.57 29.13 -11.30
C ALA A 120 14.14 27.73 -11.76
N ARG A 121 14.87 26.72 -11.29
CA ARG A 121 14.55 25.31 -11.45
C ARG A 121 14.56 24.62 -10.09
N ARG A 122 13.67 23.66 -9.89
CA ARG A 122 13.61 22.80 -8.71
C ARG A 122 13.35 21.36 -9.13
N THR A 123 14.00 20.43 -8.43
CA THR A 123 13.88 18.99 -8.69
C THR A 123 13.33 18.32 -7.44
N LEU A 124 12.27 17.55 -7.62
CA LEU A 124 11.71 16.67 -6.60
C LEU A 124 11.95 15.21 -7.00
N VAL A 125 12.30 14.41 -6.00
CA VAL A 125 12.43 12.96 -6.12
C VAL A 125 11.50 12.31 -5.12
N VAL A 126 10.58 11.52 -5.65
CA VAL A 126 9.61 10.75 -4.87
C VAL A 126 9.80 9.27 -5.16
N ARG A 127 9.95 8.49 -4.09
CA ARG A 127 9.91 7.03 -4.18
C ARG A 127 8.53 6.57 -3.78
N ALA A 128 7.89 5.81 -4.63
CA ALA A 128 6.60 5.22 -4.36
C ALA A 128 6.62 3.74 -4.72
N ARG A 129 5.76 2.99 -4.07
CA ARG A 129 5.50 1.59 -4.39
C ARG A 129 4.11 1.51 -4.98
N VAL A 130 4.05 1.08 -6.24
CA VAL A 130 2.82 0.91 -6.99
C VAL A 130 2.48 -0.56 -6.94
N TYR A 131 1.39 -0.90 -6.28
CA TYR A 131 0.92 -2.27 -6.35
C TYR A 131 0.13 -2.39 -7.66
N THR A 132 0.82 -2.75 -8.74
CA THR A 132 0.36 -2.67 -10.14
C THR A 132 -0.69 -3.71 -10.53
N SER A 133 -1.02 -4.57 -9.59
CA SER A 133 -2.16 -5.49 -9.60
C SER A 133 -2.83 -5.51 -8.21
N GLY A 134 -2.48 -4.52 -7.38
CA GLY A 134 -2.65 -4.40 -5.94
C GLY A 134 -4.03 -4.04 -5.46
N GLY A 135 -5.04 -4.62 -6.08
CA GLY A 135 -6.20 -4.94 -5.30
C GLY A 135 -5.88 -6.03 -4.30
N PRO A 136 -6.83 -6.34 -3.43
CA PRO A 136 -6.78 -7.50 -2.56
C PRO A 136 -6.47 -8.84 -3.27
N SER A 137 -6.62 -8.88 -4.61
CA SER A 137 -6.27 -10.01 -5.48
C SER A 137 -4.83 -10.50 -5.36
N GLU A 138 -3.85 -9.62 -5.17
CA GLU A 138 -2.44 -10.04 -5.00
C GLU A 138 -2.23 -10.84 -3.71
N LEU A 139 -3.01 -10.53 -2.68
CA LEU A 139 -2.96 -11.23 -1.41
C LEU A 139 -3.48 -12.69 -1.55
N LEU A 140 -4.27 -12.97 -2.60
CA LEU A 140 -4.76 -14.31 -2.95
C LEU A 140 -3.81 -15.11 -3.85
N LYS A 141 -2.70 -14.52 -4.34
CA LYS A 141 -1.73 -15.29 -5.14
C LYS A 141 -0.86 -16.22 -4.30
N GLY A 142 -0.90 -16.09 -2.99
CA GLY A 142 -0.15 -16.92 -2.05
C GLY A 142 -0.85 -17.02 -0.70
N VAL A 143 -0.11 -16.78 0.37
CA VAL A 143 -0.62 -16.81 1.75
C VAL A 143 -0.41 -15.43 2.37
N SER A 144 -1.47 -14.81 2.86
CA SER A 144 -1.43 -13.49 3.47
C SER A 144 -1.99 -13.55 4.88
N LEU A 145 -1.12 -13.39 5.88
CA LEU A 145 -1.46 -13.36 7.29
C LEU A 145 -1.39 -11.93 7.78
N LEU A 146 -2.55 -11.32 7.94
CA LEU A 146 -2.71 -9.88 8.13
C LEU A 146 -3.45 -9.56 9.44
N PRO A 147 -2.86 -9.89 10.61
CA PRO A 147 -3.43 -9.48 11.89
C PRO A 147 -3.48 -7.96 11.99
N GLU A 148 -4.39 -7.43 12.82
CA GLU A 148 -4.54 -5.99 13.04
C GLU A 148 -3.32 -5.39 13.76
N ASP A 149 -2.81 -6.14 14.76
CA ASP A 149 -1.63 -5.77 15.53
C ASP A 149 -0.36 -6.25 14.82
N ARG A 150 0.56 -5.32 14.52
CA ARG A 150 1.85 -5.62 13.90
C ARG A 150 2.83 -6.30 14.84
N ASP A 151 2.62 -6.21 16.15
CA ASP A 151 3.45 -6.91 17.13
C ASP A 151 2.96 -8.35 17.35
N TYR A 152 1.83 -8.73 16.75
CA TYR A 152 1.28 -10.08 16.85
C TYR A 152 2.29 -11.13 16.39
N ILE A 153 2.40 -12.21 17.19
CA ILE A 153 3.26 -13.35 16.89
C ILE A 153 2.37 -14.48 16.36
N GLN A 154 2.39 -14.66 15.04
CA GLN A 154 1.78 -15.82 14.40
C GLN A 154 2.57 -17.08 14.74
N LYS A 155 1.97 -18.00 15.49
CA LYS A 155 2.61 -19.27 15.86
C LYS A 155 2.15 -20.38 14.95
N LEU A 156 3.07 -21.07 14.29
CA LEU A 156 2.81 -22.29 13.53
C LEU A 156 3.28 -23.50 14.35
N ASN A 157 2.34 -24.14 15.04
CA ASN A 157 2.61 -25.27 15.93
C ASN A 157 2.62 -26.63 15.20
N GLY A 158 1.85 -26.76 14.12
CA GLY A 158 1.82 -27.96 13.28
C GLY A 158 2.90 -28.01 12.19
N SER A 159 2.73 -28.95 11.27
CA SER A 159 3.51 -29.08 10.04
C SER A 159 2.87 -28.27 8.92
N VAL A 160 3.59 -27.31 8.37
CA VAL A 160 3.12 -26.49 7.25
C VAL A 160 3.98 -26.75 6.02
N ILE A 161 3.34 -26.98 4.89
CA ILE A 161 4.01 -27.06 3.59
C ILE A 161 3.41 -26.00 2.69
N LEU A 162 4.23 -25.10 2.20
CA LEU A 162 3.85 -24.10 1.20
C LEU A 162 4.60 -24.44 -0.10
N SER A 163 3.87 -24.58 -1.20
CA SER A 163 4.48 -24.84 -2.51
C SER A 163 3.80 -24.08 -3.63
N SER A 164 4.59 -23.58 -4.58
CA SER A 164 4.06 -23.02 -5.82
C SER A 164 3.63 -24.12 -6.80
N ALA A 165 2.48 -23.95 -7.43
CA ALA A 165 2.08 -24.70 -8.62
C ALA A 165 2.35 -23.94 -9.94
N SER A 166 2.66 -22.63 -9.87
CA SER A 166 3.00 -21.83 -11.04
C SER A 166 4.49 -21.92 -11.37
N VAL A 167 4.77 -21.91 -12.68
CA VAL A 167 6.12 -21.82 -13.26
C VAL A 167 6.45 -20.41 -13.77
N LYS A 168 5.46 -19.51 -13.83
CA LYS A 168 5.60 -18.16 -14.39
C LYS A 168 5.77 -17.10 -13.31
N SER A 169 5.05 -17.28 -12.20
CA SER A 169 4.92 -16.29 -11.14
C SER A 169 5.12 -16.97 -9.80
N ARG A 170 5.95 -16.37 -8.93
CA ARG A 170 6.17 -16.91 -7.59
C ARG A 170 5.06 -16.41 -6.65
N PRO A 171 4.38 -17.29 -5.90
CA PRO A 171 3.44 -16.88 -4.86
C PRO A 171 4.15 -16.12 -3.75
N VAL A 172 3.41 -15.26 -3.06
CA VAL A 172 3.95 -14.43 -1.98
C VAL A 172 3.38 -14.86 -0.64
N PHE A 173 4.23 -14.93 0.38
CA PHE A 173 3.85 -15.16 1.76
C PHE A 173 4.01 -13.85 2.56
N TYR A 174 2.90 -13.13 2.76
CA TYR A 174 2.87 -11.93 3.59
C TYR A 174 2.56 -12.25 5.04
N ILE A 175 3.31 -11.62 5.95
CA ILE A 175 3.06 -11.65 7.40
C ILE A 175 3.08 -10.20 7.91
N ASN A 176 1.91 -9.66 8.30
CA ASN A 176 1.83 -8.37 8.99
C ASN A 176 2.11 -8.54 10.50
N GLY A 177 3.30 -9.04 10.83
CA GLY A 177 3.81 -9.09 12.18
C GLY A 177 4.99 -10.04 12.28
N ASN A 178 5.09 -10.74 13.41
CA ASN A 178 6.13 -11.73 13.65
C ASN A 178 5.64 -13.13 13.31
N LEU A 179 6.50 -13.98 12.77
CA LEU A 179 6.23 -15.40 12.54
C LEU A 179 7.10 -16.24 13.47
N GLN A 180 6.50 -17.17 14.21
CA GLN A 180 7.23 -18.15 15.00
C GLN A 180 6.85 -19.56 14.57
N ILE A 181 7.83 -20.32 14.08
CA ILE A 181 7.65 -21.71 13.65
C ILE A 181 8.08 -22.61 14.79
N ASN A 182 7.11 -23.19 15.50
CA ASN A 182 7.34 -24.14 16.58
C ASN A 182 7.33 -25.60 16.07
N GLY A 183 6.56 -25.89 15.02
CA GLY A 183 6.50 -27.20 14.37
C GLY A 183 7.50 -27.35 13.24
N SER A 184 7.05 -27.86 12.09
CA SER A 184 7.89 -28.01 10.89
C SER A 184 7.33 -27.22 9.73
N ALA A 185 8.16 -26.43 9.04
CA ALA A 185 7.77 -25.71 7.83
C ALA A 185 8.67 -26.11 6.66
N ALA A 186 8.05 -26.44 5.52
CA ALA A 186 8.74 -26.58 4.24
C ALA A 186 8.11 -25.60 3.24
N ILE A 187 8.87 -24.60 2.79
CA ILE A 187 8.40 -23.57 1.88
C ILE A 187 9.21 -23.65 0.60
N ASN A 188 8.54 -23.76 -0.55
CA ASN A 188 9.17 -23.92 -1.85
C ASN A 188 8.60 -22.96 -2.89
N GLY A 189 9.47 -22.10 -3.46
CA GLY A 189 9.11 -21.21 -4.56
C GLY A 189 8.37 -19.94 -4.13
N PHE A 190 8.58 -19.43 -2.91
CA PHE A 190 7.87 -18.25 -2.39
C PHE A 190 8.77 -17.04 -2.20
N ASP A 191 8.21 -15.85 -2.42
CA ASP A 191 8.74 -14.63 -1.81
C ASP A 191 8.07 -14.40 -0.46
N ILE A 192 8.83 -14.20 0.60
CA ILE A 192 8.35 -14.11 1.98
C ILE A 192 8.65 -12.73 2.52
N TYR A 193 7.61 -12.00 2.93
CA TYR A 193 7.73 -10.67 3.50
C TYR A 193 7.07 -10.65 4.87
N ALA A 194 7.84 -10.33 5.91
CA ALA A 194 7.34 -10.15 7.27
C ALA A 194 7.59 -8.71 7.74
N SER A 195 6.59 -8.05 8.31
CA SER A 195 6.79 -6.71 8.88
C SER A 195 7.60 -6.72 10.18
N GLY A 196 7.63 -7.86 10.86
CA GLY A 196 8.51 -8.14 11.99
C GLY A 196 9.58 -9.18 11.64
N TYR A 197 9.90 -10.05 12.60
CA TYR A 197 10.90 -11.12 12.44
C TYR A 197 10.25 -12.50 12.26
N ILE A 198 11.03 -13.43 11.71
CA ILE A 198 10.72 -14.84 11.52
C ILE A 198 11.65 -15.66 12.42
N ASP A 199 11.10 -16.18 13.51
CA ASP A 199 11.80 -17.03 14.48
C ASP A 199 11.46 -18.50 14.24
N THR A 200 12.47 -19.36 14.33
CA THR A 200 12.32 -20.81 14.15
C THR A 200 12.79 -21.55 15.40
N LYS A 201 11.83 -22.13 16.12
CA LYS A 201 12.08 -23.01 17.26
C LYS A 201 12.01 -24.49 16.89
N GLY A 202 11.24 -24.81 15.86
CA GLY A 202 11.19 -26.13 15.25
C GLY A 202 12.12 -26.22 14.04
N SER A 203 11.67 -26.92 12.98
CA SER A 203 12.46 -27.09 11.74
C SER A 203 11.87 -26.27 10.60
N MET A 204 12.69 -25.49 9.90
CA MET A 204 12.30 -24.78 8.68
C MET A 204 13.21 -25.18 7.52
N SER A 205 12.63 -25.45 6.36
CA SER A 205 13.34 -25.67 5.11
C SER A 205 12.80 -24.74 4.04
N LEU A 206 13.67 -23.92 3.47
CA LEU A 206 13.34 -22.97 2.41
C LEU A 206 14.04 -23.41 1.14
N TYR A 207 13.28 -23.57 0.05
CA TYR A 207 13.78 -23.93 -1.27
C TYR A 207 13.32 -22.88 -2.27
N ASP A 208 14.26 -22.30 -3.02
CA ASP A 208 13.94 -21.25 -3.99
C ASP A 208 13.02 -20.17 -3.39
N CYS A 209 13.42 -19.61 -2.24
CA CYS A 209 12.67 -18.58 -1.52
C CYS A 209 13.49 -17.30 -1.41
N ASP A 210 12.83 -16.15 -1.54
CA ASP A 210 13.38 -14.86 -1.12
C ASP A 210 12.73 -14.49 0.22
N VAL A 211 13.50 -14.03 1.20
CA VAL A 211 12.99 -13.75 2.54
C VAL A 211 13.42 -12.37 2.99
N GLN A 212 12.43 -11.55 3.33
CA GLN A 212 12.64 -10.20 3.83
C GLN A 212 11.86 -9.98 5.13
N GLU A 213 12.60 -9.88 6.23
CA GLU A 213 12.10 -9.46 7.54
C GLU A 213 12.12 -7.94 7.68
N ASN A 214 11.38 -7.42 8.67
CA ASN A 214 11.24 -5.99 8.95
C ASN A 214 10.75 -5.19 7.72
N TYR A 215 9.96 -5.82 6.87
CA TYR A 215 9.41 -5.23 5.67
C TYR A 215 8.27 -4.26 6.00
N SER A 216 8.50 -2.95 5.83
CA SER A 216 7.56 -1.91 6.28
C SER A 216 6.26 -1.82 5.48
N ASP A 217 6.20 -2.45 4.31
CA ASP A 217 5.16 -2.21 3.30
C ASP A 217 4.24 -3.40 3.08
N ILE A 218 4.00 -4.21 4.10
CA ILE A 218 2.94 -5.23 4.05
C ILE A 218 1.58 -4.56 3.81
N PRO A 219 0.81 -4.98 2.77
CA PRO A 219 -0.53 -4.45 2.55
C PRO A 219 -1.48 -4.75 3.71
N PRO A 220 -2.44 -3.88 4.03
CA PRO A 220 -3.43 -4.15 5.06
C PRO A 220 -4.41 -5.25 4.63
N PHE A 221 -5.12 -5.82 5.60
CA PHE A 221 -6.25 -6.71 5.32
C PHE A 221 -7.30 -5.97 4.48
N PRO A 222 -7.85 -6.59 3.41
CA PRO A 222 -8.79 -5.91 2.53
C PRO A 222 -10.14 -5.63 3.21
N GLU A 223 -10.76 -4.51 2.85
CA GLU A 223 -12.12 -4.21 3.29
C GLU A 223 -13.10 -5.15 2.57
N LEU A 224 -14.00 -5.78 3.34
CA LEU A 224 -15.02 -6.70 2.84
C LEU A 224 -16.39 -6.05 3.08
N ASP A 225 -17.07 -5.66 2.01
CA ASP A 225 -18.35 -4.93 2.06
C ASP A 225 -19.53 -5.91 2.20
N GLU A 226 -19.97 -6.14 3.43
CA GLU A 226 -21.10 -7.03 3.75
C GLU A 226 -22.38 -6.64 2.99
N GLU A 227 -22.71 -5.35 2.94
CA GLU A 227 -23.93 -4.84 2.32
C GLU A 227 -23.89 -5.11 0.81
N TRP A 228 -22.73 -4.92 0.18
CA TRP A 228 -22.56 -5.24 -1.23
C TRP A 228 -22.79 -6.73 -1.52
N TYR A 229 -22.20 -7.65 -0.74
CA TYR A 229 -22.39 -9.09 -0.99
C TYR A 229 -23.85 -9.50 -0.81
N ARG A 230 -24.51 -8.97 0.23
CA ARG A 230 -25.93 -9.16 0.50
C ARG A 230 -26.78 -8.70 -0.69
N ASP A 231 -26.53 -7.50 -1.19
CA ASP A 231 -27.24 -6.94 -2.35
C ASP A 231 -27.07 -7.76 -3.63
N GLN A 232 -25.86 -8.28 -3.89
CA GLN A 232 -25.62 -9.15 -5.04
C GLN A 232 -26.38 -10.48 -4.92
N ALA A 233 -26.32 -11.11 -3.75
CA ALA A 233 -26.99 -12.37 -3.48
C ALA A 233 -28.52 -12.25 -3.55
N VAL A 234 -29.10 -11.13 -3.12
CA VAL A 234 -30.54 -10.87 -3.25
C VAL A 234 -30.94 -10.77 -4.73
N LYS A 235 -30.13 -10.10 -5.57
CA LYS A 235 -30.40 -9.99 -7.02
C LYS A 235 -30.39 -11.33 -7.75
N THR A 236 -29.58 -12.29 -7.28
CA THR A 236 -29.44 -13.63 -7.88
C THR A 236 -30.26 -14.70 -7.16
N ASN A 237 -31.05 -14.34 -6.15
CA ASN A 237 -31.80 -15.30 -5.31
C ASN A 237 -30.90 -16.34 -4.62
N GLN A 238 -29.72 -15.91 -4.18
CA GLN A 238 -28.69 -16.69 -3.48
C GLN A 238 -28.43 -16.13 -2.06
N TYR A 239 -29.40 -15.41 -1.52
CA TYR A 239 -29.40 -14.87 -0.16
C TYR A 239 -30.09 -15.85 0.80
N TYR A 240 -29.40 -16.23 1.87
CA TYR A 240 -29.90 -17.15 2.87
C TYR A 240 -29.85 -16.49 4.26
N SER A 241 -31.01 -16.41 4.90
CA SER A 241 -31.16 -15.92 6.27
C SER A 241 -32.21 -16.76 7.00
N ASP A 242 -32.20 -16.74 8.33
CA ASP A 242 -33.26 -17.38 9.11
C ASP A 242 -34.55 -16.57 9.04
N GLU A 243 -35.67 -17.24 8.78
CA GLU A 243 -37.01 -16.63 8.84
C GLU A 243 -37.36 -16.18 10.26
N ASP A 244 -36.71 -16.75 11.29
CA ASP A 244 -36.99 -16.50 12.72
C ASP A 244 -35.97 -15.58 13.43
N GLY A 245 -34.93 -15.09 12.74
CA GLY A 245 -33.89 -14.24 13.34
C GLY A 245 -33.02 -14.92 14.42
N LYS A 246 -32.86 -16.26 14.39
CA LYS A 246 -31.98 -16.95 15.34
C LYS A 246 -30.52 -16.75 14.95
N LYS A 247 -29.70 -16.42 15.96
CA LYS A 247 -28.26 -16.12 15.85
C LYS A 247 -27.35 -17.28 15.38
N ASN A 248 -27.89 -18.46 15.06
CA ASN A 248 -27.12 -19.68 14.76
C ASN A 248 -27.57 -20.39 13.47
N TYR A 249 -28.13 -19.65 12.51
CA TYR A 249 -28.47 -20.22 11.20
C TYR A 249 -27.24 -20.81 10.53
N THR A 250 -27.37 -22.02 9.97
CA THR A 250 -26.29 -22.70 9.26
C THR A 250 -26.82 -23.19 7.92
N LYS A 251 -26.19 -22.75 6.82
CA LYS A 251 -26.52 -23.17 5.47
C LYS A 251 -25.54 -24.24 5.00
N SER A 252 -26.02 -25.45 4.81
CA SER A 252 -25.27 -26.51 4.14
C SER A 252 -25.40 -26.39 2.62
N PHE A 253 -24.26 -26.32 1.93
CA PHE A 253 -24.14 -26.27 0.47
C PHE A 253 -23.81 -27.66 -0.07
N SER A 254 -24.65 -28.15 -0.98
CA SER A 254 -24.53 -29.50 -1.58
C SER A 254 -24.87 -29.53 -3.07
N GLN A 255 -24.93 -28.36 -3.71
CA GLN A 255 -25.18 -28.25 -5.15
C GLN A 255 -23.88 -28.52 -5.92
N THR A 256 -24.02 -28.98 -7.16
CA THR A 256 -22.88 -29.32 -8.03
C THR A 256 -22.38 -28.10 -8.79
N ASP A 257 -23.25 -27.18 -9.22
CA ASP A 257 -22.84 -26.01 -9.99
C ASP A 257 -23.00 -24.72 -9.20
N TYR A 258 -21.98 -23.87 -9.19
CA TYR A 258 -22.00 -22.57 -8.54
C TYR A 258 -21.71 -21.44 -9.54
N SER A 259 -22.46 -20.35 -9.39
CA SER A 259 -22.26 -19.12 -10.16
C SER A 259 -22.69 -17.90 -9.32
N GLY A 260 -21.94 -16.80 -9.41
CA GLY A 260 -22.31 -15.55 -8.74
C GLY A 260 -21.89 -15.47 -7.28
N VAL A 261 -22.72 -14.81 -6.46
CA VAL A 261 -22.44 -14.52 -5.04
C VAL A 261 -23.52 -15.14 -4.17
N TYR A 262 -23.11 -16.07 -3.31
CA TYR A 262 -23.95 -16.68 -2.28
C TYR A 262 -23.67 -15.97 -0.97
N PHE A 263 -24.73 -15.50 -0.30
CA PHE A 263 -24.59 -14.81 0.98
C PHE A 263 -25.41 -15.49 2.06
N VAL A 264 -24.77 -15.80 3.18
CA VAL A 264 -25.38 -16.45 4.35
C VAL A 264 -25.30 -15.51 5.54
N GLU A 265 -26.45 -15.11 6.06
CA GLU A 265 -26.55 -14.45 7.35
C GLU A 265 -26.53 -15.52 8.47
N GLY A 266 -25.33 -15.96 8.81
CA GLY A 266 -25.07 -17.08 9.71
C GLY A 266 -23.81 -17.83 9.30
N ASN A 267 -23.75 -19.12 9.64
CA ASN A 267 -22.64 -20.01 9.31
C ASN A 267 -22.87 -20.73 7.97
N GLY A 268 -21.79 -21.09 7.28
CA GLY A 268 -21.80 -21.93 6.09
C GLY A 268 -21.16 -23.28 6.35
N GLU A 269 -21.71 -24.34 5.76
CA GLU A 269 -21.06 -25.65 5.68
C GLU A 269 -20.98 -26.08 4.23
N ILE A 270 -19.81 -26.54 3.77
CA ILE A 270 -19.64 -26.94 2.38
C ILE A 270 -18.73 -28.16 2.26
N SER A 271 -19.06 -29.05 1.32
CA SER A 271 -18.19 -30.15 0.91
C SER A 271 -18.66 -30.76 -0.42
N GLY A 272 -17.88 -31.72 -0.93
CA GLY A 272 -18.19 -32.46 -2.16
C GLY A 272 -17.43 -31.95 -3.38
N THR A 273 -17.86 -32.41 -4.55
CA THR A 273 -17.33 -31.94 -5.83
C THR A 273 -18.22 -30.82 -6.36
N TYR A 274 -17.60 -29.73 -6.83
CA TYR A 274 -18.30 -28.57 -7.36
C TYR A 274 -17.76 -28.20 -8.75
N GLY A 275 -18.60 -27.60 -9.59
CA GLY A 275 -18.29 -26.96 -10.85
C GLY A 275 -18.65 -25.47 -10.82
N GLY A 276 -18.08 -24.71 -11.75
CA GLY A 276 -18.35 -23.28 -11.90
C GLY A 276 -17.50 -22.37 -11.02
N ASN A 277 -17.90 -21.09 -10.98
CA ASN A 277 -17.15 -20.00 -10.36
C ASN A 277 -18.08 -19.16 -9.48
N ALA A 278 -17.85 -19.15 -8.17
CA ALA A 278 -18.68 -18.37 -7.25
C ALA A 278 -17.94 -17.89 -6.01
N VAL A 279 -18.52 -16.88 -5.38
CA VAL A 279 -18.12 -16.37 -4.07
C VAL A 279 -19.16 -16.79 -3.05
N ILE A 280 -18.75 -17.46 -1.98
CA ILE A 280 -19.61 -17.86 -0.87
C ILE A 280 -19.21 -17.04 0.35
N VAL A 281 -20.12 -16.22 0.84
CA VAL A 281 -19.91 -15.29 1.95
C VAL A 281 -20.79 -15.68 3.12
N ALA A 282 -20.22 -15.71 4.32
CA ALA A 282 -20.93 -15.95 5.56
C ALA A 282 -20.60 -14.85 6.58
N THR A 283 -21.61 -14.34 7.28
CA THR A 283 -21.39 -13.43 8.42
C THR A 283 -20.78 -14.15 9.62
N GLY A 284 -20.99 -15.47 9.70
CA GLY A 284 -20.42 -16.38 10.69
C GLY A 284 -19.22 -17.19 10.16
N ASP A 285 -19.07 -18.38 10.72
CA ASP A 285 -17.99 -19.32 10.34
C ASP A 285 -18.33 -20.06 9.04
N ILE A 286 -17.30 -20.48 8.30
CA ILE A 286 -17.44 -21.46 7.22
C ILE A 286 -16.71 -22.73 7.61
N GLU A 287 -17.40 -23.86 7.60
CA GLU A 287 -16.82 -25.17 7.86
C GLU A 287 -16.78 -26.03 6.59
N VAL A 288 -15.57 -26.49 6.25
CA VAL A 288 -15.35 -27.51 5.22
C VAL A 288 -15.40 -28.88 5.89
N THR A 289 -16.57 -29.51 5.84
CA THR A 289 -16.90 -30.71 6.64
C THR A 289 -16.30 -32.00 6.07
N SER A 290 -15.97 -32.02 4.78
CA SER A 290 -15.19 -33.06 4.11
C SER A 290 -14.47 -32.46 2.89
N SER A 291 -13.82 -33.27 2.04
CA SER A 291 -13.14 -32.75 0.85
C SER A 291 -14.06 -31.87 0.00
N LEU A 292 -13.55 -30.73 -0.43
CA LEU A 292 -14.17 -29.77 -1.33
C LEU A 292 -13.29 -29.67 -2.57
N THR A 293 -13.69 -30.26 -3.69
CA THR A 293 -12.83 -30.37 -4.88
C THR A 293 -13.51 -29.80 -6.11
N ALA A 294 -12.75 -29.11 -6.95
CA ALA A 294 -13.23 -28.64 -8.24
C ALA A 294 -13.42 -29.84 -9.20
N GLU A 295 -14.51 -29.85 -9.96
CA GLU A 295 -14.74 -30.81 -11.04
C GLU A 295 -13.70 -30.62 -12.14
N ASN A 296 -13.46 -29.35 -12.52
CA ASN A 296 -12.40 -28.95 -13.44
C ASN A 296 -11.48 -27.91 -12.77
N PRO A 297 -10.40 -28.32 -12.08
CA PRO A 297 -9.51 -27.40 -11.35
C PRO A 297 -8.88 -26.28 -12.19
N GLY A 298 -8.83 -26.45 -13.51
CA GLY A 298 -8.37 -25.43 -14.44
C GLY A 298 -9.37 -24.31 -14.71
N SER A 299 -10.69 -24.55 -14.57
CA SER A 299 -11.76 -23.59 -14.91
C SER A 299 -12.69 -23.25 -13.75
N ASP A 300 -12.83 -24.15 -12.77
CA ASP A 300 -13.76 -24.02 -11.64
C ASP A 300 -13.02 -23.51 -10.41
N LEU A 301 -13.59 -22.53 -9.72
CA LEU A 301 -12.98 -21.94 -8.54
C LEU A 301 -14.03 -21.34 -7.61
N LEU A 302 -13.99 -21.72 -6.34
CA LEU A 302 -14.75 -21.05 -5.28
C LEU A 302 -13.87 -20.10 -4.49
N VAL A 303 -14.49 -19.01 -4.04
CA VAL A 303 -13.94 -18.12 -3.01
C VAL A 303 -14.80 -18.22 -1.77
N LEU A 304 -14.23 -18.66 -0.66
CA LEU A 304 -14.90 -18.75 0.64
C LEU A 304 -14.53 -17.52 1.47
N ILE A 305 -15.53 -16.74 1.89
CA ILE A 305 -15.36 -15.51 2.65
C ILE A 305 -16.10 -15.61 3.98
N SER A 306 -15.36 -15.61 5.09
CA SER A 306 -15.95 -15.47 6.44
C SER A 306 -15.71 -14.08 6.99
N LEU A 307 -16.80 -13.36 7.28
CA LEU A 307 -16.81 -12.02 7.84
C LEU A 307 -16.76 -12.02 9.38
N ASN A 308 -16.63 -13.19 10.02
CA ASN A 308 -16.57 -13.32 11.47
C ASN A 308 -15.13 -13.09 12.02
N PRO A 309 -14.86 -11.96 12.71
CA PRO A 309 -13.52 -11.66 13.24
C PRO A 309 -13.13 -12.57 14.41
N ASP A 310 -14.11 -13.05 15.20
CA ASP A 310 -13.87 -13.93 16.35
C ASP A 310 -13.76 -15.42 15.95
N GLY A 311 -14.21 -15.74 14.74
CA GLY A 311 -14.31 -17.08 14.20
C GLY A 311 -13.45 -17.28 12.96
N GLY A 312 -14.04 -17.77 11.87
CA GLY A 312 -13.39 -17.84 10.57
C GLY A 312 -13.69 -19.12 9.78
N VAL A 313 -12.69 -19.61 9.05
CA VAL A 313 -12.83 -20.81 8.21
C VAL A 313 -12.19 -22.01 8.89
N LYS A 314 -12.90 -23.14 8.93
CA LYS A 314 -12.45 -24.38 9.57
C LYS A 314 -12.33 -25.49 8.53
N VAL A 315 -11.19 -26.16 8.51
CA VAL A 315 -10.94 -27.35 7.70
C VAL A 315 -10.53 -28.48 8.62
N ASN A 316 -11.38 -29.51 8.69
CA ASN A 316 -11.23 -30.62 9.62
C ASN A 316 -10.84 -31.93 8.91
N GLY A 317 -10.14 -32.80 9.63
CA GLY A 317 -9.85 -34.16 9.19
C GLY A 317 -8.78 -34.24 8.10
N SER A 318 -9.00 -35.09 7.10
CA SER A 318 -8.10 -35.30 5.96
C SER A 318 -8.71 -34.82 4.65
N ALA A 319 -9.10 -33.55 4.61
CA ALA A 319 -9.78 -32.93 3.48
C ALA A 319 -8.80 -32.40 2.42
N SER A 320 -9.17 -32.56 1.14
CA SER A 320 -8.62 -31.76 0.04
C SER A 320 -9.58 -30.60 -0.25
N VAL A 321 -9.07 -29.38 -0.32
CA VAL A 321 -9.87 -28.15 -0.50
C VAL A 321 -9.32 -27.38 -1.68
N ASP A 322 -10.07 -27.34 -2.78
CA ASP A 322 -9.79 -26.50 -3.95
C ASP A 322 -10.64 -25.24 -3.79
N ALA A 323 -10.07 -24.18 -3.23
CA ALA A 323 -10.77 -22.91 -3.02
C ALA A 323 -9.78 -21.80 -2.65
N LEU A 324 -10.16 -20.57 -2.96
CA LEU A 324 -9.58 -19.39 -2.33
C LEU A 324 -10.27 -19.14 -0.98
N ILE A 325 -9.51 -18.77 0.04
CA ILE A 325 -10.02 -18.57 1.39
C ILE A 325 -9.71 -17.14 1.84
N ILE A 326 -10.74 -16.41 2.24
CA ILE A 326 -10.64 -15.07 2.85
C ILE A 326 -11.35 -15.12 4.20
N THR A 327 -10.67 -14.74 5.28
CA THR A 327 -11.30 -14.70 6.60
C THR A 327 -10.82 -13.51 7.42
N SER A 328 -11.77 -12.76 7.95
CA SER A 328 -11.52 -11.67 8.90
C SER A 328 -11.09 -12.17 10.29
N GLY A 329 -11.19 -13.48 10.54
CA GLY A 329 -10.72 -14.14 11.75
C GLY A 329 -9.56 -15.11 11.46
N ALA A 330 -9.70 -16.35 11.90
CA ALA A 330 -8.69 -17.38 11.76
C ALA A 330 -9.07 -18.47 10.74
N LEU A 331 -8.11 -18.85 9.90
CA LEU A 331 -8.15 -20.13 9.20
C LEU A 331 -7.62 -21.21 10.14
N ARG A 332 -8.48 -22.16 10.52
CA ARG A 332 -8.13 -23.26 11.42
C ARG A 332 -8.08 -24.56 10.64
N VAL A 333 -6.91 -25.21 10.64
CA VAL A 333 -6.70 -26.51 10.00
C VAL A 333 -6.39 -27.54 11.09
N HIS A 334 -7.34 -28.44 11.32
CA HIS A 334 -7.21 -29.52 12.30
C HIS A 334 -7.14 -30.87 11.57
N GLY A 335 -6.04 -31.60 11.74
CA GLY A 335 -5.81 -32.87 11.05
C GLY A 335 -4.78 -32.78 9.93
N SER A 336 -5.00 -33.43 8.80
CA SER A 336 -4.07 -33.48 7.66
C SER A 336 -4.73 -33.00 6.37
N ALA A 337 -4.78 -31.68 6.16
CA ALA A 337 -5.47 -31.10 5.02
C ALA A 337 -4.53 -30.68 3.89
N ARG A 338 -5.04 -30.73 2.66
CA ARG A 338 -4.42 -30.13 1.47
C ARG A 338 -5.33 -29.02 0.96
N ILE A 339 -4.80 -27.83 0.77
CA ILE A 339 -5.51 -26.67 0.24
C ILE A 339 -4.83 -26.27 -1.07
N TYR A 340 -5.59 -26.26 -2.16
CA TYR A 340 -5.17 -25.73 -3.46
C TYR A 340 -5.86 -24.37 -3.67
N GLY A 341 -5.09 -23.29 -3.55
CA GLY A 341 -5.60 -21.93 -3.64
C GLY A 341 -4.79 -20.92 -2.83
N GLY A 342 -5.31 -19.70 -2.81
CA GLY A 342 -4.79 -18.58 -2.04
C GLY A 342 -5.48 -18.38 -0.71
N ILE A 343 -4.78 -17.81 0.26
CA ILE A 343 -5.31 -17.56 1.61
C ILE A 343 -5.08 -16.11 2.00
N ILE A 344 -6.13 -15.43 2.45
CA ILE A 344 -6.05 -14.20 3.24
C ILE A 344 -6.71 -14.49 4.59
N ALA A 345 -5.96 -14.39 5.67
CA ALA A 345 -6.48 -14.58 7.02
C ALA A 345 -5.84 -13.58 7.97
N ARG A 346 -6.48 -13.27 9.10
CA ARG A 346 -5.75 -12.58 10.19
C ARG A 346 -4.82 -13.53 10.91
N ILE A 347 -5.29 -14.75 11.15
CA ILE A 347 -4.57 -15.78 11.89
C ILE A 347 -4.62 -17.09 11.12
N LEU A 348 -3.51 -17.82 11.11
CA LEU A 348 -3.45 -19.19 10.63
C LEU A 348 -3.16 -20.14 11.79
N ASP A 349 -4.13 -20.95 12.18
CA ASP A 349 -3.97 -21.94 13.25
C ASP A 349 -3.92 -23.34 12.65
N ILE A 350 -2.78 -24.01 12.79
CA ILE A 350 -2.55 -25.34 12.24
C ILE A 350 -2.24 -26.29 13.39
N ASN A 351 -3.17 -27.20 13.62
CA ASN A 351 -3.06 -28.31 14.56
C ASN A 351 -3.04 -29.64 13.79
N GLY A 352 -1.84 -30.08 13.40
CA GLY A 352 -1.64 -31.24 12.54
C GLY A 352 -0.72 -30.91 11.36
N ARG A 353 -1.12 -31.27 10.13
CA ARG A 353 -0.38 -31.02 8.89
C ARG A 353 -1.27 -30.28 7.89
N ALA A 354 -0.79 -29.16 7.37
CA ALA A 354 -1.42 -28.44 6.26
C ALA A 354 -0.45 -28.35 5.08
N ALA A 355 -0.90 -28.76 3.90
CA ALA A 355 -0.20 -28.52 2.64
C ALA A 355 -0.98 -27.49 1.82
N ILE A 356 -0.43 -26.31 1.64
CA ILE A 356 -1.03 -25.20 0.90
C ILE A 356 -0.27 -25.05 -0.41
N ILE A 357 -0.98 -25.17 -1.52
CA ILE A 357 -0.44 -25.10 -2.87
C ILE A 357 -1.06 -23.89 -3.54
N CYS A 358 -0.23 -22.89 -3.84
CA CYS A 358 -0.68 -21.64 -4.41
C CYS A 358 -0.34 -21.60 -5.91
N ASP A 359 -1.30 -21.15 -6.71
CA ASP A 359 -1.15 -20.97 -8.15
C ASP A 359 -1.54 -19.53 -8.53
N PRO A 360 -0.58 -18.60 -8.57
CA PRO A 360 -0.83 -17.23 -9.01
C PRO A 360 -1.51 -17.14 -10.39
N ASP A 361 -1.21 -18.06 -11.31
CA ASP A 361 -1.78 -18.04 -12.67
C ASP A 361 -3.29 -18.31 -12.64
N LEU A 362 -3.77 -19.09 -11.66
CA LEU A 362 -5.19 -19.38 -11.43
C LEU A 362 -6.00 -18.12 -11.10
N ILE A 363 -5.37 -17.19 -10.37
CA ILE A 363 -5.95 -15.90 -9.96
C ILE A 363 -5.96 -14.95 -11.16
N ASP A 364 -4.84 -14.85 -11.86
CA ASP A 364 -4.68 -13.97 -13.02
C ASP A 364 -5.62 -14.34 -14.18
N SER A 365 -5.97 -15.62 -14.32
CA SER A 365 -6.91 -16.08 -15.33
C SER A 365 -8.40 -15.82 -14.98
N ARG A 366 -8.71 -15.27 -13.80
CA ARG A 366 -10.11 -15.11 -13.30
C ARG A 366 -10.43 -13.70 -12.76
N PRO A 367 -10.14 -12.62 -13.50
CA PRO A 367 -10.34 -11.25 -13.00
C PRO A 367 -11.79 -10.94 -12.58
N GLU A 368 -12.79 -11.56 -13.22
CA GLU A 368 -14.21 -11.35 -12.88
C GLU A 368 -14.59 -11.95 -11.53
N LEU A 369 -14.20 -13.21 -11.25
CA LEU A 369 -14.45 -13.86 -9.96
C LEU A 369 -13.73 -13.12 -8.84
N ILE A 370 -12.50 -12.68 -9.09
CA ILE A 370 -11.72 -11.92 -8.12
C ILE A 370 -12.33 -10.54 -7.88
N GLY A 371 -12.87 -9.90 -8.93
CA GLY A 371 -13.68 -8.69 -8.78
C GLY A 371 -14.89 -8.91 -7.87
N LEU A 372 -15.62 -10.02 -8.05
CA LEU A 372 -16.74 -10.37 -7.16
C LEU A 372 -16.29 -10.59 -5.71
N ALA A 373 -15.12 -11.19 -5.50
CA ALA A 373 -14.59 -11.45 -4.17
C ALA A 373 -14.28 -10.17 -3.38
N PHE A 374 -14.15 -9.01 -4.03
CA PHE A 374 -13.80 -7.73 -3.40
C PHE A 374 -14.76 -6.58 -3.75
N GLY A 375 -16.05 -6.88 -3.89
CA GLY A 375 -17.07 -5.83 -3.99
C GLY A 375 -17.33 -5.29 -5.41
N GLY A 376 -16.89 -5.99 -6.46
CA GLY A 376 -17.15 -5.62 -7.87
C GLY A 376 -16.45 -4.34 -8.35
N GLY A 377 -15.69 -3.69 -7.49
CA GLY A 377 -14.85 -2.54 -7.84
C GLY A 377 -13.57 -2.99 -8.52
N SER A 378 -13.11 -2.25 -9.53
CA SER A 378 -11.75 -2.40 -10.04
C SER A 378 -10.77 -2.30 -8.87
N SER A 379 -9.99 -3.36 -8.63
CA SER A 379 -8.89 -3.42 -7.66
C SER A 379 -8.25 -2.04 -7.46
N PRO A 380 -8.46 -1.35 -6.32
CA PRO A 380 -7.92 -0.02 -6.14
C PRO A 380 -6.40 -0.12 -6.17
N THR A 381 -5.77 0.55 -7.13
CA THR A 381 -4.30 0.66 -7.17
C THR A 381 -3.85 1.40 -5.92
N GLY A 382 -3.34 0.65 -4.94
CA GLY A 382 -2.63 1.22 -3.81
C GLY A 382 -1.33 1.84 -4.31
N ILE A 383 -1.10 3.11 -4.00
CA ILE A 383 0.20 3.74 -4.15
C ILE A 383 0.65 4.18 -2.76
N LYS A 384 1.76 3.62 -2.28
CA LYS A 384 2.39 4.03 -1.02
C LYS A 384 3.57 4.92 -1.35
N ILE A 385 3.60 6.14 -0.80
CA ILE A 385 4.77 7.03 -0.89
C ILE A 385 5.76 6.59 0.19
N GLU A 386 6.95 6.15 -0.23
CA GLU A 386 8.03 5.70 0.67
C GLU A 386 8.89 6.89 1.13
N SER A 387 9.15 7.84 0.23
CA SER A 387 9.91 9.05 0.56
C SER A 387 9.62 10.19 -0.40
N TRP A 388 9.80 11.41 0.10
CA TRP A 388 9.65 12.66 -0.63
C TRP A 388 10.83 13.58 -0.33
N SER A 389 11.60 13.99 -1.34
CA SER A 389 12.81 14.80 -1.14
C SER A 389 13.02 15.84 -2.25
N GLU A 390 13.58 16.98 -1.86
CA GLU A 390 14.08 18.03 -2.77
C GLU A 390 15.58 17.81 -3.03
N GLN A 391 16.02 17.97 -4.28
CA GLN A 391 17.45 17.91 -4.69
C GLN A 391 18.04 19.30 -4.97
#